data_AF-A0A3M1JYE8-F1
#
_entry.id   AF-A0A3M1JYE8-F1
#
_cell.length_a   1.000
_cell.length_b   1.000
_cell.length_c   1.000
_cell.angle_alpha   90.00
_cell.angle_beta   90.00
_cell.angle_gamma   90.00
#
_symmetry.space_group_name_H-M   'P 1'
#
loop_
_entity.id
_entity.type
_entity.pdbx_description
1 polymer ?
#
loop_
_entity_poly.entity_id
_entity_poly.type
_entity_poly.pdbx_seq_one_letter_code
_entity_poly.pdbx_strand_id
1 'polypeptide(L)' 'MTVIAVDGPAAAGKGTLARRLAVALGFAHLDTGALYR' A
#
# COMPACT_ATOMS: atom_id res chain seq x y z
N MET A 1 -0.37 -8.19 16.00
CA MET A 1 -0.99 -7.33 14.97
C MET A 1 -0.06 -7.27 13.78
N THR A 2 -0.52 -7.66 12.59
CA THR A 2 0.34 -7.83 11.40
C THR A 2 0.29 -6.58 10.52
N VAL A 3 1.45 -6.08 10.11
CA VAL A 3 1.61 -4.92 9.22
C VAL A 3 2.43 -5.34 8.00
N ILE A 4 2.03 -4.90 6.82
CA ILE A 4 2.70 -5.19 5.55
C ILE A 4 3.15 -3.88 4.93
N ALA A 5 4.46 -3.71 4.74
CA ALA A 5 5.04 -2.59 4.01
C ALA A 5 5.25 -2.97 2.54
N VAL A 6 4.98 -2.02 1.62
CA VAL A 6 5.13 -2.21 0.17
C VAL A 6 6.02 -1.11 -0.38
N ASP A 7 7.31 -1.42 -0.55
CA ASP A 7 8.34 -0.47 -0.99
C ASP A 7 8.85 -0.73 -2.42
N GLY A 8 9.51 0.26 -2.99
CA GLY A 8 10.05 0.22 -4.35
C GLY A 8 10.12 1.61 -5.00
N PRO A 9 10.60 1.72 -6.25
CA PRO A 9 10.83 3.00 -6.92
C PRO A 9 9.53 3.75 -7.26
N ALA A 10 9.65 5.04 -7.59
CA ALA A 10 8.52 5.85 -8.06
C ALA A 10 7.88 5.21 -9.31
N ALA A 11 6.57 5.40 -9.48
CA ALA A 11 5.77 4.85 -10.58
C ALA A 11 5.73 3.30 -10.71
N ALA A 12 6.25 2.53 -9.75
CA ALA A 12 6.20 1.05 -9.77
C ALA A 12 4.81 0.42 -9.46
N GLY A 13 3.73 1.20 -9.38
CA GLY A 13 2.38 0.69 -9.10
C GLY A 13 2.12 0.25 -7.65
N LYS A 14 3.00 0.61 -6.70
CA LYS A 14 2.94 0.18 -5.29
C LYS A 14 1.60 0.45 -4.59
N GLY A 15 1.03 1.65 -4.77
CA GLY A 15 -0.26 2.02 -4.19
C GLY A 15 -1.40 1.14 -4.72
N THR A 16 -1.39 0.84 -6.03
CA THR A 16 -2.35 -0.07 -6.65
C THR A 16 -2.23 -1.49 -6.10
N LEU A 17 -1.01 -2.00 -5.96
CA LEU A 17 -0.76 -3.33 -5.39
C LEU A 17 -1.21 -3.38 -3.92
N ALA A 18 -0.77 -2.42 -3.10
CA ALA A 18 -1.08 -2.36 -1.67
C ALA A 18 -2.60 -2.28 -1.42
N ARG A 19 -3.33 -1.52 -2.22
CA ARG A 19 -4.80 -1.46 -2.15
C ARG A 19 -5.45 -2.81 -2.48
N ARG A 20 -5.00 -3.50 -3.54
CA ARG A 20 -5.54 -4.82 -3.91
C ARG A 20 -5.23 -5.87 -2.84
N LEU A 21 -4.03 -5.82 -2.27
CA LEU A 21 -3.57 -6.73 -1.24
C LEU A 21 -4.37 -6.53 0.06
N ALA A 22 -4.66 -5.28 0.43
CA ALA A 22 -5.51 -4.96 1.56
C ALA A 22 -6.94 -5.51 1.40
N VAL A 23 -7.55 -5.38 0.21
CA VAL A 23 -8.88 -5.98 -0.07
C VAL A 23 -8.83 -7.50 0.01
N ALA A 24 -7.82 -8.14 -0.59
CA ALA A 24 -7.71 -9.60 -0.63
C ALA A 24 -7.49 -10.22 0.76
N LEU A 25 -6.82 -9.50 1.67
CA LEU A 25 -6.50 -9.99 3.01
C LEU A 25 -7.41 -9.43 4.12
N GLY A 26 -8.34 -8.54 3.80
CA GLY A 26 -9.20 -7.87 4.78
C GLY A 26 -8.45 -6.88 5.67
N PHE A 27 -7.38 -6.25 5.17
CA PHE A 27 -6.57 -5.27 5.90
C PHE A 27 -7.03 -3.84 5.60
N ALA A 28 -6.75 -2.92 6.53
CA ALA A 28 -6.79 -1.49 6.23
C ALA A 28 -5.64 -1.11 5.27
N HIS A 29 -5.87 -0.12 4.40
CA HIS A 29 -4.88 0.39 3.47
C HIS A 29 -4.47 1.82 3.85
N LEU A 30 -3.16 2.07 3.96
CA LEU A 30 -2.57 3.39 4.21
C LEU A 30 -1.70 3.80 3.02
N ASP A 31 -2.07 4.88 2.32
CA ASP A 31 -1.26 5.46 1.25
C ASP A 31 -0.34 6.55 1.81
N THR A 32 0.90 6.18 2.13
CA THR A 32 1.90 7.13 2.65
C THR A 32 2.31 8.17 1.61
N GLY A 33 2.23 7.84 0.31
CA GLY A 33 2.53 8.78 -0.77
C GLY A 33 1.49 9.89 -0.91
N ALA A 34 0.26 9.68 -0.43
CA ALA A 34 -0.78 10.71 -0.36
C ALA A 34 -0.70 11.58 0.90
N LEU A 35 0.07 11.17 1.93
CA LEU A 35 0.25 11.96 3.15
C LEU A 35 1.28 13.08 2.98
N TYR A 36 2.31 12.83 2.17
CA TYR A 36 3.44 13.76 1.95
C TYR A 36 3.37 14.50 0.61
N ARG A 37 2.34 14.25 -0.20
CA ARG A 37 2.02 15.03 -1.40
C ARG A 37 0.90 16.00 -1.06
#